data_AF-A0A2P5AX60-F1
#
_entry.id   AF-A0A2P5AX60-F1
#
_cell.length_a   1.000
_cell.length_b   1.000
_cell.length_c   1.000
_cell.angle_alpha   90.00
_cell.angle_beta   90.00
_cell.angle_gamma   90.00
#
_symmetry.space_group_name_H-M   'P 1'
#
loop_
_entity.id
_entity.type
_entity.pdbx_description
1 polymer ?
#
loop_
_entity_poly.entity_id
_entity_poly.type
_entity_poly.pdbx_seq_one_letter_code
_entity_poly.pdbx_strand_id
1 'polypeptide(L)'
;MDVNTSVVQNFISCSPMLDDFRVIKCRGLASLEIPNNMVKLKSLLIKTSDEISKVAIRAPNLESFTYSGSLPSVIKLEASEDTLKKLAIERTNITSKWLQSQITRLARLKVLIIENIDTLTTTAKISSQTLN
;
A
#
# COMPACT_ATOMS: atom_id res chain seq x y z
N MET A 1 -12.96 17.84 13.74
CA MET A 1 -12.93 16.43 14.15
C MET A 1 -11.62 15.88 13.60
N ASP A 2 -10.67 15.53 14.46
CA ASP A 2 -9.43 14.91 13.99
C ASP A 2 -9.73 13.47 13.57
N VAL A 3 -9.39 13.14 12.33
CA VAL A 3 -9.62 11.80 11.76
C VAL A 3 -8.49 10.89 12.24
N ASN A 4 -8.68 10.31 13.42
CA ASN A 4 -7.74 9.34 14.00
C ASN A 4 -8.03 7.90 13.51
N THR A 5 -7.17 6.96 13.88
CA THR A 5 -7.30 5.54 13.52
C THR A 5 -8.70 4.97 13.77
N SER A 6 -9.33 5.26 14.91
CA SER A 6 -10.62 4.68 15.27
C SER A 6 -11.74 5.14 14.34
N VAL A 7 -11.73 6.42 13.94
CA VAL A 7 -12.72 6.96 12.98
C VAL A 7 -12.58 6.26 11.63
N VAL A 8 -11.36 6.09 11.14
CA VAL A 8 -11.07 5.41 9.87
C VAL A 8 -11.51 3.94 9.92
N GLN A 9 -11.19 3.23 11.01
CA GLN A 9 -11.57 1.83 11.19
C GLN A 9 -13.09 1.63 11.27
N ASN A 10 -13.79 2.50 11.99
CA ASN A 10 -15.25 2.48 12.07
C ASN A 10 -15.90 2.74 10.69
N PHE A 11 -15.31 3.61 9.88
CA PHE A 11 -15.81 3.85 8.53
C PHE A 11 -15.67 2.58 7.66
N ILE A 12 -14.52 1.92 7.72
CA ILE A 12 -14.26 0.68 6.98
C ILE A 12 -15.23 -0.42 7.41
N SER A 13 -15.45 -0.60 8.72
CA SER A 13 -16.33 -1.66 9.23
C SER A 13 -17.80 -1.48 8.82
N CYS A 14 -18.26 -0.23 8.71
CA CYS A 14 -19.62 0.09 8.24
C CYS A 14 -19.77 0.08 6.71
N SER A 15 -18.69 -0.06 5.96
CA SER A 15 -18.68 0.15 4.50
C SER A 15 -18.09 -1.02 3.70
N PRO A 16 -18.56 -2.26 3.88
CA PRO A 16 -17.99 -3.46 3.24
C PRO A 16 -18.12 -3.47 1.70
N MET A 17 -18.94 -2.59 1.13
CA MET A 17 -19.18 -2.50 -0.31
C MET A 17 -18.27 -1.50 -1.05
N LEU A 18 -17.38 -0.79 -0.35
CA LEU A 18 -16.46 0.16 -0.97
C LEU A 18 -15.56 -0.54 -2.00
N ASP A 19 -15.41 0.09 -3.16
CA ASP A 19 -14.53 -0.35 -4.23
C ASP A 19 -13.28 0.53 -4.40
N ASP A 20 -13.35 1.79 -4.01
CA ASP A 20 -12.23 2.74 -3.91
C ASP A 20 -12.21 3.36 -2.51
N PHE A 21 -11.05 3.30 -1.85
CA PHE A 21 -10.85 3.91 -0.54
C PHE A 21 -9.59 4.77 -0.54
N ARG A 22 -9.74 6.02 -0.09
CA ARG A 22 -8.66 7.01 -0.09
C ARG A 22 -8.51 7.65 1.27
N VAL A 23 -7.30 7.61 1.79
CA VAL A 23 -6.88 8.26 3.03
C VAL A 23 -5.90 9.36 2.63
N ILE A 24 -6.30 10.62 2.77
CA ILE A 24 -5.50 11.77 2.31
C ILE A 24 -5.40 12.79 3.43
N LYS A 25 -4.16 13.06 3.88
CA LYS A 25 -3.83 14.06 4.92
C LYS A 25 -4.64 13.87 6.22
N CYS A 26 -4.93 12.61 6.58
CA CYS A 26 -5.60 12.27 7.84
C CYS A 26 -4.59 12.37 8.99
N ARG A 27 -4.65 13.49 9.73
CA ARG A 27 -3.79 13.71 10.89
C ARG A 27 -4.16 12.79 12.05
N GLY A 28 -3.15 12.18 12.68
CA GLY A 28 -3.35 11.26 13.81
C GLY A 28 -3.72 9.82 13.42
N LEU A 29 -3.55 9.44 12.16
CA LEU A 29 -3.64 8.06 11.72
C LEU A 29 -2.35 7.31 12.07
N ALA A 30 -2.35 6.56 13.18
CA ALA A 30 -1.17 5.82 13.62
C ALA A 30 -1.03 4.43 12.94
N SER A 31 -2.15 3.86 12.51
CA SER A 31 -2.21 2.54 11.87
C SER A 31 -3.43 2.40 10.97
N LEU A 32 -3.31 1.60 9.91
CA LEU A 32 -4.41 1.27 9.02
C LEU A 32 -4.48 -0.23 8.79
N GLU A 33 -5.67 -0.80 8.98
CA GLU A 33 -5.97 -2.19 8.71
C GLU A 33 -7.17 -2.28 7.79
N ILE A 34 -6.98 -2.87 6.61
CA ILE A 34 -8.07 -3.20 5.69
C ILE A 34 -8.43 -4.67 5.92
N PRO A 35 -9.63 -4.98 6.44
CA PRO A 35 -10.03 -6.35 6.75
C PRO A 35 -10.35 -7.18 5.49
N ASN A 36 -10.40 -8.50 5.65
CA ASN A 36 -10.60 -9.45 4.54
C ASN A 36 -12.02 -9.46 3.96
N ASN A 37 -13.00 -8.95 4.70
CA ASN A 37 -14.38 -8.81 4.24
C ASN A 37 -14.58 -7.64 3.25
N MET A 38 -13.55 -6.83 3.00
CA MET A 38 -13.53 -5.77 1.98
C MET A 38 -13.39 -6.35 0.55
N VAL A 39 -14.26 -7.30 0.20
CA VAL A 39 -14.19 -8.08 -1.05
C VAL A 39 -14.49 -7.25 -2.30
N LYS A 40 -15.10 -6.07 -2.16
CA LYS A 40 -15.37 -5.16 -3.27
C LYS A 40 -14.24 -4.16 -3.51
N LEU A 41 -13.31 -4.01 -2.55
CA LEU A 41 -12.25 -3.02 -2.62
C LEU A 41 -11.23 -3.38 -3.71
N LYS A 42 -11.13 -2.53 -4.72
CA LYS A 42 -10.22 -2.66 -5.86
C LYS A 42 -9.09 -1.65 -5.82
N SER A 43 -9.30 -0.49 -5.20
CA SER A 43 -8.36 0.62 -5.18
C SER A 43 -8.16 1.16 -3.78
N LEU A 44 -6.90 1.26 -3.35
CA LEU A 44 -6.50 1.86 -2.08
C LEU A 44 -5.41 2.90 -2.33
N LEU A 45 -5.67 4.12 -1.85
CA LEU A 45 -4.70 5.21 -1.89
C LEU A 45 -4.49 5.77 -0.50
N ILE A 46 -3.23 5.83 -0.07
CA ILE A 46 -2.81 6.43 1.20
C ILE A 46 -1.83 7.54 0.87
N LYS A 47 -2.18 8.78 1.24
CA LYS A 47 -1.31 9.96 1.16
C LYS A 47 -1.26 10.59 2.54
N THR A 48 -0.15 10.38 3.25
CA THR A 48 0.03 10.85 4.63
C THR A 48 1.21 11.81 4.73
N SER A 49 1.07 12.82 5.58
CA SER A 49 2.17 13.64 6.09
C SER A 49 2.75 13.10 7.41
N ASP A 50 1.95 12.29 8.11
CA ASP A 50 2.26 11.77 9.43
C ASP A 50 2.85 10.36 9.31
N GLU A 51 3.66 9.99 10.29
CA GLU A 51 4.19 8.63 10.37
C GLU A 51 3.08 7.64 10.72
N ILE A 52 2.85 6.69 9.80
CA ILE A 52 1.96 5.54 10.03
C ILE A 52 2.86 4.36 10.41
N SER A 53 2.72 3.83 11.62
CA SER A 53 3.54 2.72 12.10
C SER A 53 3.28 1.41 11.35
N LYS A 54 2.04 1.19 10.92
CA LYS A 54 1.57 -0.08 10.35
C LYS A 54 0.48 0.12 9.30
N VAL A 55 0.66 -0.53 8.16
CA VAL A 55 -0.37 -0.72 7.12
C VAL A 55 -0.52 -2.21 6.86
N ALA A 56 -1.67 -2.78 7.20
CA ALA A 56 -2.01 -4.18 6.92
C ALA A 56 -3.24 -4.25 6.03
N ILE A 57 -3.11 -4.84 4.86
CA ILE A 57 -4.17 -4.90 3.86
C ILE A 57 -4.49 -6.37 3.65
N ARG A 58 -5.77 -6.73 3.81
CA ARG A 58 -6.31 -8.09 3.62
C ARG A 58 -7.39 -8.19 2.55
N ALA A 59 -7.55 -7.14 1.73
CA ALA A 59 -8.59 -7.09 0.71
C ALA A 59 -8.26 -8.04 -0.46
N PRO A 60 -9.05 -9.12 -0.67
CA PRO A 60 -8.66 -10.21 -1.58
C PRO A 60 -8.78 -9.85 -3.06
N ASN A 61 -9.47 -8.75 -3.40
CA ASN A 61 -9.69 -8.31 -4.79
C ASN A 61 -9.02 -6.96 -5.08
N LEU A 62 -8.05 -6.56 -4.26
CA LEU A 62 -7.36 -5.30 -4.45
C LEU A 62 -6.50 -5.36 -5.71
N GLU A 63 -6.72 -4.42 -6.63
CA GLU A 63 -6.03 -4.36 -7.92
C GLU A 63 -4.99 -3.23 -7.97
N SER A 64 -5.21 -2.16 -7.23
CA SER A 64 -4.34 -0.98 -7.23
C SER A 64 -4.07 -0.51 -5.80
N PHE A 65 -2.78 -0.38 -5.46
CA PHE A 65 -2.33 0.20 -4.22
C PHE A 65 -1.37 1.36 -4.49
N THR A 66 -1.62 2.51 -3.86
CA THR A 66 -0.74 3.67 -3.89
C THR A 66 -0.45 4.14 -2.48
N TYR A 67 0.83 4.27 -2.15
CA TYR A 67 1.28 4.80 -0.87
C TYR A 67 2.17 6.02 -1.10
N SER A 68 1.90 7.11 -0.38
CA SER A 68 2.76 8.28 -0.33
C SER A 68 2.93 8.83 1.08
N GLY A 69 4.17 9.10 1.46
CA GLY A 69 4.56 9.55 2.79
C GLY A 69 5.73 8.74 3.35
N SER A 70 6.04 8.91 4.63
CA SER A 70 7.08 8.09 5.29
C SER A 70 6.69 6.61 5.28
N LEU A 71 7.65 5.72 4.98
CA LEU A 71 7.37 4.28 4.90
C LEU A 71 6.98 3.77 6.29
N PRO A 72 5.86 3.04 6.44
CA PRO A 72 5.57 2.34 7.67
C PRO A 72 6.65 1.31 7.96
N SER A 73 6.96 1.10 9.25
CA SER A 73 7.85 0.02 9.67
C SER A 73 7.33 -1.35 9.22
N VAL A 74 6.00 -1.46 9.04
CA VAL A 74 5.33 -2.68 8.60
C VAL A 74 4.30 -2.35 7.52
N ILE A 75 4.56 -2.81 6.28
CA ILE A 75 3.54 -2.95 5.23
C ILE A 75 3.30 -4.44 4.99
N LYS A 76 2.04 -4.87 5.09
CA LYS A 76 1.62 -6.23 4.78
C LYS A 76 0.50 -6.20 3.76
N LEU A 77 0.76 -6.75 2.57
CA LEU A 77 -0.22 -6.98 1.51
C LEU A 77 -0.70 -8.43 1.58
N GLU A 78 -1.35 -8.79 2.68
CA GLU A 78 -1.89 -10.14 2.88
C GLU A 78 -3.12 -10.32 1.96
N ALA A 79 -3.30 -11.47 1.33
CA ALA A 79 -4.43 -11.79 0.44
C ALA A 79 -4.60 -10.99 -0.86
N SER A 80 -3.82 -9.92 -1.10
CA SER A 80 -3.84 -9.16 -2.37
C SER A 80 -2.75 -9.59 -3.37
N GLU A 81 -1.92 -10.58 -3.02
CA GLU A 81 -0.76 -11.02 -3.80
C GLU A 81 -1.13 -11.50 -5.21
N ASP A 82 -2.25 -12.20 -5.33
CA ASP A 82 -2.76 -12.78 -6.58
C ASP A 82 -3.71 -11.84 -7.35
N THR A 83 -3.91 -10.60 -6.90
CA THR A 83 -4.84 -9.66 -7.55
C THR A 83 -4.22 -8.31 -7.84
N LEU A 84 -3.19 -7.91 -7.11
CA LEU A 84 -2.59 -6.58 -7.26
C LEU A 84 -1.90 -6.46 -8.62
N LYS A 85 -2.42 -5.54 -9.45
CA LYS A 85 -1.91 -5.23 -10.80
C LYS A 85 -1.05 -3.98 -10.79
N LYS A 86 -1.29 -3.06 -9.86
CA LYS A 86 -0.58 -1.78 -9.73
C LYS A 86 -0.10 -1.56 -8.29
N LEU A 87 1.19 -1.28 -8.17
CA LEU A 87 1.82 -0.78 -6.95
C LEU A 87 2.51 0.55 -7.27
N ALA A 88 2.15 1.60 -6.54
CA ALA A 88 2.80 2.90 -6.63
C ALA A 88 3.30 3.33 -5.24
N ILE A 89 4.58 3.67 -5.16
CA ILE A 89 5.23 4.19 -3.96
C ILE A 89 5.81 5.57 -4.30
N GLU A 90 5.30 6.62 -3.65
CA GLU A 90 5.60 8.03 -3.97
C GLU A 90 6.13 8.77 -2.74
N ARG A 91 7.21 9.54 -2.82
CA ARG A 91 7.72 10.34 -1.67
C ARG A 91 8.00 9.49 -0.43
N THR A 92 8.56 8.31 -0.63
CA THR A 92 8.78 7.32 0.42
C THR A 92 10.18 6.73 0.30
N ASN A 93 10.89 6.65 1.41
CA ASN A 93 12.20 6.00 1.43
C ASN A 93 12.03 4.48 1.56
N ILE A 94 12.31 3.72 0.50
CA ILE A 94 12.27 2.24 0.50
C ILE A 94 13.65 1.64 0.24
N THR A 95 13.93 0.52 0.91
CA THR A 95 15.15 -0.26 0.62
C THR A 95 14.93 -1.17 -0.59
N SER A 96 16.00 -1.48 -1.31
CA SER A 96 15.98 -2.45 -2.42
C SER A 96 15.51 -3.84 -1.97
N LYS A 97 15.90 -4.25 -0.76
CA LYS A 97 15.47 -5.52 -0.13
C LYS A 97 13.97 -5.55 0.12
N TRP A 98 13.41 -4.46 0.66
CA TRP A 98 11.97 -4.36 0.86
C TRP A 98 11.24 -4.49 -0.48
N LEU A 99 11.67 -3.71 -1.48
CA LEU A 99 11.06 -3.73 -2.81
C LEU A 99 11.10 -5.13 -3.44
N GLN A 100 12.26 -5.80 -3.43
CA GLN A 100 12.39 -7.16 -3.95
C GLN A 100 11.47 -8.14 -3.22
N SER A 101 11.40 -8.09 -1.89
CA SER A 101 10.54 -8.98 -1.10
C SER A 101 9.04 -8.79 -1.36
N GLN A 102 8.62 -7.59 -1.78
CA GLN A 102 7.24 -7.35 -2.17
C GLN A 102 6.99 -7.83 -3.60
N ILE A 103 7.82 -7.42 -4.56
CA ILE A 103 7.60 -7.74 -5.98
C ILE A 103 7.58 -9.25 -6.23
N THR A 104 8.46 -10.03 -5.59
CA THR A 104 8.51 -11.49 -5.79
C THR A 104 7.23 -12.21 -5.37
N ARG A 105 6.40 -11.59 -4.52
CA ARG A 105 5.11 -12.12 -4.06
C ARG A 105 3.94 -11.68 -4.94
N LEU A 106 4.09 -10.59 -5.67
CA LEU A 106 3.00 -10.00 -6.46
C LEU A 106 2.97 -10.59 -7.88
N ALA A 107 2.47 -11.81 -8.00
CA ALA A 107 2.52 -12.61 -9.24
C ALA A 107 1.83 -11.95 -10.46
N ARG A 108 0.90 -11.02 -10.23
CA ARG A 108 0.12 -10.34 -11.28
C ARG A 108 0.44 -8.86 -11.43
N LEU A 109 1.52 -8.38 -10.81
CA LEU A 109 1.93 -6.99 -10.91
C LEU A 109 2.28 -6.64 -12.37
N LYS A 110 1.56 -5.66 -12.94
CA LYS A 110 1.78 -5.15 -14.30
C LYS A 110 2.43 -3.77 -14.30
N VAL A 111 2.16 -3.00 -13.24
CA VAL A 111 2.60 -1.61 -13.13
C VAL A 111 3.26 -1.42 -11.78
N LEU A 112 4.53 -1.03 -11.81
CA LEU A 112 5.30 -0.60 -10.65
C LEU A 112 5.71 0.85 -10.88
N ILE A 113 5.26 1.74 -10.01
CA ILE A 113 5.62 3.16 -10.02
C ILE A 113 6.40 3.45 -8.76
N ILE A 114 7.56 4.08 -8.94
CA ILE A 114 8.46 4.46 -7.87
C ILE A 114 8.87 5.90 -8.14
N GLU A 115 8.33 6.85 -7.36
CA GLU A 115 8.53 8.27 -7.59
C GLU A 115 9.02 8.99 -6.34
N ASN A 116 9.93 9.95 -6.54
CA ASN A 116 10.39 10.87 -5.50
C ASN A 116 10.96 10.13 -4.27
N ILE A 117 11.80 9.12 -4.50
CA ILE A 117 12.60 8.50 -3.45
C ILE A 117 13.89 9.29 -3.31
N ASP A 118 14.03 10.07 -2.23
CA ASP A 118 15.23 10.88 -1.99
C ASP A 118 16.50 10.06 -1.81
N THR A 119 16.38 8.78 -1.45
CA THR A 119 17.52 7.87 -1.32
C THR A 119 17.10 6.45 -1.68
N LEU A 120 17.21 6.02 -2.94
CA LEU A 120 17.47 4.59 -3.16
C LEU A 120 18.84 4.35 -2.53
N THR A 121 18.91 4.00 -1.24
CA THR A 121 20.15 3.61 -0.57
C THR A 121 20.59 2.26 -1.14
N THR A 122 21.13 2.36 -2.35
CA THR A 122 22.19 1.59 -2.98
C THR A 122 21.97 0.09 -3.13
N THR A 123 21.78 -0.28 -4.40
CA THR A 123 21.91 -1.59 -5.06
C THR A 123 20.76 -2.59 -4.97
N ALA A 124 19.90 -2.55 -6.00
CA ALA A 124 19.45 -3.77 -6.67
C ALA A 124 19.68 -3.61 -8.18
N LYS A 125 20.67 -4.33 -8.72
CA LYS A 125 20.68 -4.66 -10.14
C LYS A 125 19.46 -5.56 -10.37
N ILE A 126 18.41 -5.02 -10.95
CA ILE A 126 17.38 -5.87 -11.54
C ILE A 126 17.92 -6.22 -12.92
N SER A 127 18.52 -7.39 -13.04
CA SER A 127 18.79 -8.00 -14.33
C SER A 127 17.44 -8.19 -15.02
N SER A 128 17.28 -7.53 -16.16
CA SER A 128 16.20 -7.76 -17.12
C SER A 128 16.07 -9.27 -17.36
N GLN A 129 15.04 -9.90 -16.79
CA GLN A 129 14.48 -11.10 -17.41
C GLN A 129 13.53 -10.60 -18.49
N THR A 130 13.93 -10.87 -19.72
CA THR A 130 13.17 -10.66 -20.94
C THR A 130 11.75 -11.17 -20.75
N LEU A 131 10.78 -10.26 -20.84
CA LEU A 131 9.39 -10.62 -21.11
C LEU A 131 9.38 -11.16 -22.55
N ASN A 132 9.30 -12.49 -22.67
CA ASN A 132 8.92 -13.14 -23.93
C ASN A 132 7.43 -12.91 -24.20
#